data_AF-A0A5B8U0Z7-F1
#
_entry.id   AF-A0A5B8U0Z7-F1
#
_cell.length_a   1.000
_cell.length_b   1.000
_cell.length_c   1.000
_cell.angle_alpha   90.00
_cell.angle_beta   90.00
_cell.angle_gamma   90.00
#
_symmetry.space_group_name_H-M   'P 1'
#
loop_
_entity.id
_entity.type
_entity.pdbx_description
1 polymer ?
#
loop_
_entity_poly.entity_id
_entity_poly.type
_entity_poly.pdbx_seq_one_letter_code
_entity_poly.pdbx_strand_id
1 'polypeptide(L)'
;MSGTSALVALRADVRRYAPRELLTEPALWAIAVYRLGRFTLELPRPVRLALFPVYGALHLAVSLLTGISIPKSAEIGPGLRIFHFGGIIIHPASRMGANVTMGHGVTLGVREHRDGAPVIEDDVVLSAYAQVLGGVRVGRGAKVGAMTVVLDDVPAGATVAGIPARVVGRRDRTADPAEQF
;
A
#
# COMPACT_ATOMS: atom_id res chain seq x y z
N MET A 1 6.43 21.85 8.25
CA MET A 1 6.89 20.45 8.30
C MET A 1 6.72 19.85 6.90
N SER A 2 7.31 20.48 5.87
CA SER A 2 8.63 20.23 5.24
C SER A 2 8.62 18.98 4.36
N GLY A 3 8.56 19.19 3.03
CA GLY A 3 8.57 18.16 1.97
C GLY A 3 9.73 17.16 2.02
N THR A 4 10.64 17.31 2.97
CA THR A 4 11.57 16.31 3.44
C THR A 4 10.89 14.96 3.72
N SER A 5 9.66 14.95 4.27
CA SER A 5 8.94 13.70 4.62
C SER A 5 8.60 12.85 3.39
N ALA A 6 8.01 13.45 2.36
CA ALA A 6 7.62 12.73 1.15
C ALA A 6 8.84 12.22 0.34
N LEU A 7 9.92 13.01 0.27
CA LEU A 7 11.15 12.60 -0.40
C LEU A 7 11.87 11.48 0.37
N VAL A 8 11.91 11.56 1.70
CA VAL A 8 12.45 10.49 2.55
C VAL A 8 11.65 9.20 2.36
N ALA A 9 10.33 9.30 2.30
CA ALA A 9 9.47 8.15 2.05
C ALA A 9 9.70 7.55 0.66
N LEU A 10 9.75 8.36 -0.40
CA LEU A 10 10.06 7.89 -1.75
C LEU A 10 11.44 7.21 -1.82
N ARG A 11 12.45 7.77 -1.15
CA ARG A 11 13.79 7.13 -1.08
C ARG A 11 13.72 5.78 -0.37
N ALA A 12 12.93 5.66 0.69
CA ALA A 12 12.72 4.38 1.37
C ALA A 12 11.99 3.37 0.47
N ASP A 13 10.98 3.81 -0.29
CA ASP A 13 10.28 2.96 -1.26
C ASP A 13 11.24 2.46 -2.34
N VAL A 14 12.03 3.35 -2.96
CA VAL A 14 13.02 3.02 -3.99
C VAL A 14 14.06 2.00 -3.48
N ARG A 15 14.48 2.10 -2.21
CA ARG A 15 15.42 1.14 -1.58
C ARG A 15 14.86 -0.27 -1.47
N ARG A 16 13.55 -0.45 -1.60
CA ARG A 16 12.93 -1.78 -1.62
C ARG A 16 13.10 -2.46 -2.98
N TYR A 17 13.54 -1.76 -4.03
CA TYR A 17 13.67 -2.27 -5.40
C TYR A 17 15.13 -2.47 -5.80
N ALA A 18 15.40 -3.50 -6.61
CA ALA A 18 16.72 -3.69 -7.19
C ALA A 18 17.00 -2.61 -8.26
N PRO A 19 18.26 -2.19 -8.49
CA PRO A 19 18.58 -1.14 -9.47
C PRO A 19 18.01 -1.39 -10.87
N ARG A 20 17.98 -2.66 -11.31
CA ARG A 20 17.40 -3.08 -12.59
C ARG A 20 15.88 -2.89 -12.67
N GLU A 21 15.17 -2.98 -11.55
CA GLU A 21 13.71 -2.88 -11.46
C GLU A 21 13.23 -1.43 -11.57
N LEU A 22 14.09 -0.44 -11.26
CA LEU A 22 13.72 0.98 -11.21
C LEU A 22 13.20 1.52 -12.54
N LEU A 23 13.62 0.94 -13.66
CA LEU A 23 13.21 1.35 -15.01
C LEU A 23 12.09 0.49 -15.58
N THR A 24 11.87 -0.71 -15.04
CA THR A 24 10.97 -1.71 -15.61
C THR A 24 9.74 -1.95 -14.78
N GLU A 25 9.71 -1.53 -13.51
CA GLU A 25 8.61 -1.80 -12.59
C GLU A 25 7.56 -0.68 -12.60
N PRO A 26 6.40 -0.87 -13.24
CA PRO A 26 5.39 0.18 -13.38
C PRO A 26 4.82 0.61 -12.03
N ALA A 27 4.85 -0.26 -11.03
CA ALA A 27 4.37 0.05 -9.69
C ALA A 27 5.16 1.18 -9.02
N LEU A 28 6.44 1.35 -9.35
CA LEU A 28 7.25 2.44 -8.83
C LEU A 28 6.74 3.81 -9.34
N TRP A 29 6.18 3.87 -10.55
CA TRP A 29 5.59 5.10 -11.10
C TRP A 29 4.35 5.50 -10.31
N ALA A 30 3.50 4.52 -9.96
CA ALA A 30 2.33 4.73 -9.11
C ALA A 30 2.73 5.22 -7.71
N ILE A 31 3.75 4.61 -7.10
CA ILE A 31 4.28 5.03 -5.80
C ILE A 31 4.85 6.45 -5.89
N ALA A 32 5.65 6.77 -6.91
CA ALA A 32 6.23 8.10 -7.09
C ALA A 32 5.16 9.20 -7.23
N VAL A 33 4.13 8.95 -8.05
CA VAL A 33 3.00 9.89 -8.21
C VAL A 33 2.18 10.01 -6.92
N TYR A 34 1.99 8.91 -6.18
CA TYR A 34 1.38 8.96 -4.85
C TYR A 34 2.17 9.85 -3.88
N ARG A 35 3.50 9.67 -3.80
CA ARG A 35 4.37 10.49 -2.93
C ARG A 35 4.38 11.95 -3.34
N LEU A 36 4.38 12.25 -4.64
CA LEU A 36 4.18 13.61 -5.16
C LEU A 36 2.81 14.17 -4.71
N GLY A 37 1.76 13.36 -4.77
CA GLY A 37 0.43 13.71 -4.26
C GLY A 37 0.45 14.07 -2.78
N ARG A 38 1.13 13.28 -1.94
CA ARG A 38 1.33 13.56 -0.51
C ARG A 38 2.06 14.87 -0.29
N PHE A 39 3.15 15.10 -1.03
CA PHE A 39 3.87 16.37 -1.00
C PHE A 39 2.97 17.56 -1.35
N THR A 40 2.10 17.43 -2.36
CA THR A 40 1.19 18.53 -2.74
C THR A 40 0.23 18.94 -1.61
N LEU A 41 -0.10 18.04 -0.67
CA LEU A 41 -0.95 18.37 0.47
C LEU A 41 -0.24 19.26 1.50
N GLU A 42 1.09 19.20 1.58
CA GLU A 42 1.94 20.00 2.47
C GLU A 42 2.19 21.42 1.92
N LEU A 43 1.87 21.68 0.65
CA LEU A 43 2.07 22.98 0.02
C LEU A 43 1.01 24.01 0.45
N PRO A 44 1.34 25.31 0.45
CA PRO A 44 0.37 26.37 0.67
C PRO A 44 -0.84 26.25 -0.26
N ARG A 45 -2.03 26.57 0.24
CA ARG A 45 -3.31 26.49 -0.50
C ARG A 45 -3.24 27.05 -1.94
N PRO A 46 -2.68 28.24 -2.23
CA PRO A 46 -2.65 28.76 -3.61
C PRO A 46 -1.83 27.86 -4.55
N VAL A 47 -0.65 27.39 -4.10
CA VAL A 47 0.21 26.49 -4.89
C VAL A 47 -0.47 25.15 -5.11
N ARG A 48 -1.10 24.61 -4.06
CA ARG A 48 -1.85 23.34 -4.14
C ARG A 48 -3.03 23.42 -5.12
N LEU A 49 -3.74 24.54 -5.16
CA LEU A 49 -4.82 24.75 -6.13
C LEU A 49 -4.29 24.84 -7.56
N ALA A 50 -3.18 25.55 -7.78
CA ALA A 50 -2.55 25.64 -9.10
C ALA A 50 -2.06 24.27 -9.61
N LEU A 51 -1.51 23.43 -8.73
CA LEU A 51 -1.03 22.08 -9.08
C LEU A 51 -2.13 21.02 -9.15
N PHE A 52 -3.35 21.31 -8.68
CA PHE A 52 -4.44 20.34 -8.63
C PHE A 52 -4.76 19.67 -9.98
N PRO A 53 -4.98 20.40 -11.09
CA PRO A 53 -5.27 19.77 -12.38
C PRO A 53 -4.08 18.96 -12.91
N VAL A 54 -2.85 19.45 -12.72
CA VAL A 54 -1.63 18.76 -13.15
C VAL A 54 -1.47 17.43 -12.41
N TYR A 55 -1.59 17.45 -11.08
CA TYR A 55 -1.58 16.23 -10.28
C TYR A 55 -2.72 15.28 -10.65
N GLY A 56 -3.94 15.80 -10.86
CA GLY A 56 -5.10 14.99 -11.23
C GLY A 56 -4.89 14.26 -12.56
N ALA A 57 -4.35 14.93 -13.57
CA ALA A 57 -4.00 14.33 -14.85
C ALA A 57 -2.91 13.26 -14.72
N LEU A 58 -1.85 13.53 -13.94
CA LEU A 58 -0.78 12.56 -13.66
C LEU A 58 -1.32 11.31 -12.95
N HIS A 59 -2.15 11.51 -11.92
CA HIS A 59 -2.75 10.41 -11.17
C HIS A 59 -3.67 9.56 -12.06
N LEU A 60 -4.51 10.18 -12.88
CA LEU A 60 -5.37 9.47 -13.84
C LEU A 60 -4.53 8.68 -14.85
N ALA A 61 -3.55 9.33 -15.48
CA ALA A 61 -2.69 8.68 -16.47
C ALA A 61 -1.95 7.47 -15.89
N VAL A 62 -1.32 7.63 -14.73
CA VAL A 62 -0.60 6.51 -14.08
C VAL A 62 -1.56 5.41 -13.61
N SER A 63 -2.75 5.75 -13.11
CA SER A 63 -3.74 4.74 -12.71
C SER A 63 -4.20 3.90 -13.91
N LEU A 64 -4.46 4.54 -15.05
CA LEU A 64 -4.84 3.86 -16.29
C LEU A 64 -3.68 3.03 -16.87
N LEU A 65 -2.47 3.58 -16.87
CA LEU A 65 -1.29 2.94 -17.43
C LEU A 65 -0.77 1.78 -16.60
N THR A 66 -0.97 1.78 -15.27
CA THR A 66 -0.40 0.78 -14.35
C THR A 66 -1.46 -0.15 -13.73
N GLY A 67 -2.75 0.20 -13.82
CA GLY A 67 -3.83 -0.48 -13.12
C GLY A 67 -3.74 -0.36 -11.58
N ILE A 68 -2.95 0.58 -11.06
CA ILE A 68 -2.74 0.81 -9.63
C ILE A 68 -3.30 2.18 -9.25
N SER A 69 -4.31 2.20 -8.38
CA SER A 69 -4.95 3.42 -7.90
C SER A 69 -4.67 3.64 -6.41
N ILE A 70 -3.80 4.60 -6.12
CA ILE A 70 -3.44 5.02 -4.77
C ILE A 70 -3.83 6.49 -4.58
N PRO A 71 -4.93 6.80 -3.88
CA PRO A 71 -5.35 8.17 -3.63
C PRO A 71 -4.37 8.87 -2.67
N LYS A 72 -4.01 10.12 -2.97
CA LYS A 72 -3.13 10.91 -2.07
C LYS A 72 -3.71 11.14 -0.67
N SER A 73 -5.00 10.93 -0.43
CA SER A 73 -5.57 11.05 0.92
C SER A 73 -5.19 9.87 1.82
N ALA A 74 -4.93 8.68 1.24
CA ALA A 74 -4.50 7.51 2.01
C ALA A 74 -3.16 7.79 2.71
N GLU A 75 -3.04 7.31 3.94
CA GLU A 75 -1.86 7.50 4.78
C GLU A 75 -0.99 6.25 4.70
N ILE A 76 0.11 6.31 3.96
CA ILE A 76 1.01 5.17 3.75
C ILE A 76 2.40 5.53 4.26
N GLY A 77 2.94 4.72 5.16
CA GLY A 77 4.30 4.84 5.68
C GLY A 77 5.38 4.61 4.61
N PRO A 78 6.65 4.91 4.92
CA PRO A 78 7.78 4.72 4.00
C PRO A 78 8.10 3.24 3.76
N GLY A 79 8.74 2.91 2.64
CA GLY A 79 9.18 1.53 2.35
C GLY A 79 8.11 0.64 1.73
N LEU A 80 7.10 1.24 1.09
CA LEU A 80 6.08 0.49 0.35
C LEU A 80 6.75 -0.24 -0.83
N ARG A 81 6.51 -1.54 -0.93
CA ARG A 81 6.87 -2.35 -2.10
C ARG A 81 5.60 -2.94 -2.70
N ILE A 82 5.41 -2.70 -3.99
CA ILE A 82 4.39 -3.36 -4.80
C ILE A 82 5.11 -4.24 -5.82
N PHE A 83 4.73 -5.51 -5.87
CA PHE A 83 5.20 -6.47 -6.85
C PHE A 83 4.24 -6.55 -8.04
N HIS A 84 4.84 -6.42 -9.23
CA HIS A 84 4.18 -6.57 -10.53
C HIS A 84 3.13 -5.47 -10.82
N PHE A 85 2.62 -5.54 -12.05
CA PHE A 85 1.62 -4.64 -12.59
C PHE A 85 0.19 -4.97 -12.11
N GLY A 86 -0.62 -3.93 -11.92
CA GLY A 86 -2.08 -4.02 -12.05
C GLY A 86 -2.91 -4.42 -10.83
N GLY A 87 -4.17 -4.00 -10.86
CA GLY A 87 -5.25 -4.49 -10.01
C GLY A 87 -5.22 -4.02 -8.55
N ILE A 88 -4.48 -2.96 -8.22
CA ILE A 88 -4.41 -2.47 -6.84
C ILE A 88 -5.36 -1.31 -6.64
N ILE A 89 -6.26 -1.45 -5.67
CA ILE A 89 -7.24 -0.43 -5.31
C ILE A 89 -7.14 -0.14 -3.82
N ILE A 90 -6.84 1.11 -3.46
CA ILE A 90 -6.72 1.54 -2.06
C ILE A 90 -7.79 2.57 -1.74
N HIS A 91 -8.60 2.30 -0.71
CA HIS A 91 -9.62 3.23 -0.25
C HIS A 91 -8.99 4.54 0.30
N PRO A 92 -9.54 5.73 -0.01
CA PRO A 92 -9.02 7.05 0.39
C PRO A 92 -8.70 7.25 1.87
N ALA A 93 -9.39 6.55 2.77
CA ALA A 93 -9.19 6.65 4.21
C ALA A 93 -8.32 5.51 4.80
N SER A 94 -7.76 4.63 3.97
CA SER A 94 -6.91 3.53 4.44
C SER A 94 -5.63 4.07 5.10
N ARG A 95 -5.17 3.37 6.13
CA ARG A 95 -3.90 3.65 6.80
C ARG A 95 -2.98 2.45 6.64
N MET A 96 -1.73 2.71 6.29
CA MET A 96 -0.72 1.70 6.05
C MET A 96 0.59 2.13 6.72
N GLY A 97 1.21 1.21 7.46
CA GLY A 97 2.48 1.40 8.12
C GLY A 97 3.68 1.44 7.18
N ALA A 98 4.86 1.32 7.76
CA ALA A 98 6.13 1.24 7.04
C ALA A 98 6.41 -0.18 6.52
N ASN A 99 7.25 -0.30 5.49
CA ASN A 99 7.75 -1.55 4.93
C ASN A 99 6.69 -2.56 4.45
N VAL A 100 5.46 -2.10 4.21
CA VAL A 100 4.39 -2.97 3.73
C VAL A 100 4.69 -3.44 2.30
N THR A 101 4.39 -4.71 2.05
CA THR A 101 4.59 -5.37 0.77
C THR A 101 3.26 -5.81 0.20
N MET A 102 2.99 -5.48 -1.05
CA MET A 102 1.74 -5.83 -1.74
C MET A 102 2.04 -6.58 -3.04
N GLY A 103 1.28 -7.64 -3.32
CA GLY A 103 1.17 -8.22 -4.65
C GLY A 103 0.18 -7.46 -5.52
N HIS A 104 0.22 -7.72 -6.83
CA HIS A 104 -0.81 -7.28 -7.77
C HIS A 104 -2.21 -7.74 -7.33
N GLY A 105 -3.25 -7.02 -7.75
CA GLY A 105 -4.64 -7.41 -7.47
C GLY A 105 -5.13 -7.14 -6.04
N VAL A 106 -4.30 -6.59 -5.15
CA VAL A 106 -4.67 -6.35 -3.75
C VAL A 106 -5.65 -5.18 -3.62
N THR A 107 -6.71 -5.37 -2.85
CA THR A 107 -7.68 -4.31 -2.54
C THR A 107 -7.72 -4.02 -1.05
N LEU A 108 -7.62 -2.74 -0.69
CA LEU A 108 -7.98 -2.22 0.62
C LEU A 108 -9.29 -1.44 0.47
N GLY A 109 -10.39 -2.08 0.84
CA GLY A 109 -11.75 -1.57 0.56
C GLY A 109 -12.61 -1.44 1.81
N VAL A 110 -13.75 -0.78 1.67
CA VAL A 110 -14.84 -0.83 2.65
C VAL A 110 -15.78 -1.98 2.31
N ARG A 111 -16.35 -2.65 3.31
CA ARG A 111 -17.35 -3.70 3.10
C ARG A 111 -18.74 -3.08 2.95
N GLU A 112 -19.11 -2.16 3.84
CA GLU A 112 -20.30 -1.31 3.73
C GLU A 112 -19.94 0.19 3.80
N HIS A 113 -20.82 1.09 3.35
CA HIS A 113 -20.53 2.54 3.28
C HIS A 113 -20.22 3.19 4.65
N ARG A 114 -20.62 2.55 5.75
CA ARG A 114 -20.34 3.01 7.13
C ARG A 114 -19.20 2.26 7.79
N ASP A 115 -18.66 1.23 7.14
CA ASP A 115 -17.50 0.53 7.66
C ASP A 115 -16.27 1.44 7.55
N GLY A 116 -15.42 1.39 8.58
CA GLY A 116 -14.12 2.06 8.53
C GLY A 116 -13.25 1.58 7.37
N ALA A 117 -12.15 2.26 7.12
CA ALA A 117 -11.16 1.82 6.14
C ALA A 117 -10.13 0.88 6.79
N PRO A 118 -9.49 -0.02 6.01
CA PRO A 118 -8.47 -0.91 6.53
C PRO A 118 -7.29 -0.17 7.16
N VAL A 119 -6.78 -0.74 8.25
CA VAL A 119 -5.53 -0.31 8.92
C VAL A 119 -4.51 -1.44 8.79
N ILE A 120 -3.47 -1.21 8.01
CA ILE A 120 -2.37 -2.14 7.79
C ILE A 120 -1.18 -1.65 8.60
N GLU A 121 -0.71 -2.44 9.56
CA GLU A 121 0.46 -2.06 10.37
C GLU A 121 1.77 -2.33 9.63
N ASP A 122 2.90 -1.98 10.27
CA ASP A 122 4.22 -2.10 9.65
C ASP A 122 4.57 -3.56 9.31
N ASP A 123 5.46 -3.73 8.32
CA ASP A 123 6.06 -5.01 7.92
C ASP A 123 5.04 -6.08 7.47
N VAL A 124 3.79 -5.69 7.21
CA VAL A 124 2.74 -6.59 6.69
C VAL A 124 3.02 -6.98 5.24
N VAL A 125 2.74 -8.24 4.91
CA VAL A 125 2.77 -8.75 3.54
C VAL A 125 1.37 -9.11 3.08
N LEU A 126 0.89 -8.44 2.04
CA LEU A 126 -0.37 -8.73 1.35
C LEU A 126 -0.04 -9.42 0.02
N SER A 127 -0.25 -10.74 -0.06
CA SER A 127 0.07 -11.50 -1.27
C SER A 127 -0.91 -11.20 -2.42
N ALA A 128 -0.60 -11.66 -3.63
CA ALA A 128 -1.38 -11.39 -4.83
C ALA A 128 -2.89 -11.64 -4.63
N TYR A 129 -3.71 -10.69 -5.08
CA TYR A 129 -5.18 -10.71 -4.98
C TYR A 129 -5.76 -10.79 -3.55
N ALA A 130 -5.00 -10.49 -2.50
CA ALA A 130 -5.57 -10.37 -1.16
C ALA A 130 -6.56 -9.18 -1.07
N GLN A 131 -7.74 -9.42 -0.52
CA GLN A 131 -8.80 -8.42 -0.32
C GLN A 131 -8.96 -8.17 1.18
N VAL A 132 -8.69 -6.95 1.65
CA VAL A 132 -8.91 -6.54 3.05
C VAL A 132 -10.06 -5.55 3.06
N LEU A 133 -11.19 -5.95 3.64
CA LEU A 133 -12.46 -5.24 3.49
C LEU A 133 -13.05 -4.85 4.85
N GLY A 134 -13.37 -3.56 4.99
CA GLY A 134 -13.95 -2.98 6.20
C GLY A 134 -12.92 -2.36 7.13
N GLY A 135 -13.37 -1.93 8.32
CA GLY A 135 -12.55 -1.29 9.36
C GLY A 135 -11.62 -2.25 10.10
N VAL A 136 -11.03 -3.18 9.36
CA VAL A 136 -10.19 -4.26 9.85
C VAL A 136 -8.76 -3.79 10.06
N ARG A 137 -8.14 -4.27 11.12
CA ARG A 137 -6.72 -4.10 11.41
C ARG A 137 -5.93 -5.35 11.05
N VAL A 138 -4.89 -5.18 10.24
CA VAL A 138 -3.88 -6.22 9.97
C VAL A 138 -2.62 -5.90 10.77
N GLY A 139 -2.38 -6.68 11.83
CA GLY A 139 -1.33 -6.43 12.81
C GLY A 139 0.09 -6.56 12.25
N ARG A 140 1.04 -5.88 12.90
CA ARG A 140 2.45 -5.79 12.47
C ARG A 140 3.04 -7.15 12.09
N GLY A 141 3.72 -7.20 10.94
CA GLY A 141 4.40 -8.41 10.47
C GLY A 141 3.48 -9.57 10.08
N ALA A 142 2.16 -9.35 10.02
CA ALA A 142 1.23 -10.37 9.55
C ALA A 142 1.40 -10.63 8.05
N LYS A 143 1.04 -11.84 7.63
CA LYS A 143 1.06 -12.27 6.23
C LYS A 143 -0.33 -12.69 5.80
N VAL A 144 -0.84 -12.06 4.74
CA VAL A 144 -2.10 -12.42 4.11
C VAL A 144 -1.77 -13.21 2.85
N GLY A 145 -2.25 -14.45 2.78
CA GLY A 145 -2.06 -15.35 1.65
C GLY A 145 -2.69 -14.82 0.36
N ALA A 146 -2.29 -15.41 -0.77
CA ALA A 146 -2.86 -15.01 -2.06
C ALA A 146 -4.36 -15.33 -2.11
N MET A 147 -5.13 -14.55 -2.87
CA MET A 147 -6.58 -14.71 -3.06
C MET A 147 -7.39 -14.82 -1.76
N THR A 148 -6.89 -14.22 -0.67
CA THR A 148 -7.50 -14.28 0.66
C THR A 148 -8.43 -13.10 0.90
N VAL A 149 -9.59 -13.34 1.53
CA VAL A 149 -10.55 -12.28 1.88
C VAL A 149 -10.57 -12.09 3.39
N VAL A 150 -9.97 -11.01 3.86
CA VAL A 150 -9.87 -10.65 5.27
C VAL A 150 -11.07 -9.78 5.65
N LEU A 151 -11.88 -10.28 6.59
CA LEU A 151 -13.09 -9.61 7.09
C LEU A 151 -13.02 -9.29 8.59
N ASP A 152 -12.01 -9.81 9.29
CA ASP A 152 -11.80 -9.69 10.73
C ASP A 152 -10.34 -9.33 11.01
N ASP A 153 -10.07 -8.75 12.18
CA ASP A 153 -8.73 -8.35 12.61
C ASP A 153 -7.73 -9.51 12.57
N VAL A 154 -6.55 -9.24 12.03
CA VAL A 154 -5.45 -10.21 11.92
C VAL A 154 -4.43 -9.92 13.02
N PRO A 155 -4.13 -10.88 13.91
CA PRO A 155 -3.12 -10.69 14.95
C PRO A 155 -1.72 -10.43 14.38
N ALA A 156 -0.91 -9.66 15.10
CA ALA A 156 0.48 -9.40 14.74
C ALA A 156 1.28 -10.71 14.57
N GLY A 157 2.07 -10.79 13.50
CA GLY A 157 2.88 -11.96 13.14
C GLY A 157 2.10 -13.21 12.71
N ALA A 158 0.77 -13.14 12.60
CA ALA A 158 -0.04 -14.24 12.12
C ALA A 158 0.03 -14.35 10.58
N THR A 159 -0.11 -15.58 10.09
CA THR A 159 -0.38 -15.85 8.67
C THR A 159 -1.84 -16.25 8.54
N VAL A 160 -2.57 -15.56 7.66
CA VAL A 160 -3.97 -15.87 7.36
C VAL A 160 -4.15 -16.24 5.89
N ALA A 161 -5.06 -17.16 5.60
CA ALA A 161 -5.41 -17.55 4.23
C ALA A 161 -6.89 -17.96 4.13
N GLY A 162 -7.43 -17.93 2.91
CA GLY A 162 -8.76 -18.44 2.57
C GLY A 162 -9.86 -17.37 2.44
N ILE A 163 -11.07 -17.84 2.13
CA ILE A 163 -12.26 -17.02 1.93
C ILE A 163 -13.42 -17.64 2.74
N PRO A 164 -13.82 -17.05 3.88
CA PRO A 164 -13.14 -15.95 4.60
C PRO A 164 -11.79 -16.38 5.20
N ALA A 165 -10.92 -15.41 5.46
CA ALA A 165 -9.59 -15.64 6.00
C ALA A 165 -9.62 -16.35 7.36
N ARG A 166 -8.71 -17.31 7.56
CA ARG A 166 -8.46 -17.98 8.84
C ARG A 166 -6.97 -18.00 9.12
N VAL A 167 -6.60 -18.01 10.40
CA VAL A 167 -5.20 -18.18 10.81
C VAL A 167 -4.74 -19.58 10.42
N VAL A 168 -3.68 -19.66 9.62
CA VAL A 168 -3.08 -20.92 9.14
C VAL A 168 -1.66 -21.13 9.68
N GLY A 169 -1.10 -20.14 10.36
CA GLY A 169 0.18 -20.24 11.05
C GLY A 169 0.48 -19.01 11.88
N ARG A 170 1.37 -19.17 12.86
CA ARG A 170 1.95 -18.07 13.63
C ARG A 170 3.46 -18.23 13.58
N ARG A 171 4.19 -17.23 13.10
CA ARG A 171 5.66 -17.30 13.18
C ARG A 171 6.08 -17.08 14.63
N ASP A 172 6.84 -18.03 15.16
CA ASP A 172 7.80 -17.71 16.20
C ASP A 172 8.87 -16.79 15.59
N ARG A 173 9.32 -15.80 16.35
CA ARG A 173 10.01 -14.58 15.90
C ARG A 173 11.45 -14.82 15.36
N THR A 174 11.82 -16.04 15.00
CA THR A 174 13.20 -16.49 14.76
C THR A 174 13.59 -16.74 13.29
N ALA A 175 12.68 -16.60 12.32
CA ALA A 175 12.99 -16.83 10.90
C ALA A 175 13.15 -15.52 10.10
N ASP A 176 14.34 -15.34 9.50
CA ASP A 176 14.78 -14.20 8.68
C ASP A 176 13.75 -13.80 7.59
N PRO A 177 13.40 -12.52 7.45
CA PRO A 177 12.50 -12.02 6.40
C PRO A 177 13.03 -12.14 4.95
N ALA A 178 14.33 -12.38 4.74
CA ALA A 178 14.96 -12.25 3.41
C ALA A 178 14.76 -13.45 2.46
N GLU A 179 14.29 -14.62 2.93
CA GLU A 179 14.27 -15.86 2.11
C GLU A 179 12.90 -16.27 1.56
N GLN A 180 11.98 -15.33 1.29
CA GLN A 180 10.65 -15.74 0.79
C GLN A 180 10.17 -15.13 -0.52
N PHE A 181 10.99 -14.38 -1.27
CA PHE A 181 10.82 -14.15 -2.72
C PHE A 181 12.14 -13.73 -3.35
#